data_AF-A0A168Q0Z6-F1
#
_entry.id   AF-A0A168Q0Z6-F1
#
_cell.length_a   1.000
_cell.length_b   1.000
_cell.length_c   1.000
_cell.angle_alpha   90.00
_cell.angle_beta   90.00
_cell.angle_gamma   90.00
#
_symmetry.space_group_name_H-M   'P 1'
#
loop_
_entity.id
_entity.type
_entity.pdbx_description
1 polymer ?
#
loop_
_entity_poly.entity_id
_entity_poly.type
_entity_poly.pdbx_seq_one_letter_code
_entity_poly.pdbx_strand_id
1 'polypeptide(L)'
;MKPRNENSKDSDRQVKHIVFCLERGIRLMPEHVEKISIVVDFKDSTSSNNASISTCKKFLDILGNHYPERLGIAFLVNSPWFFLTTFKVIAPFMDPVTRNKIKFINSDDTKSTNNDQINMDDYIPLKQMEVSLGGQYNFTFDIDTYWNALLDKTGKPYKVIEYK
;
A
#
# COMPACT_ATOMS: atom_id res chain seq x y z
N MET A 1 -1.19 4.22 2.32
CA MET A 1 0.01 5.09 2.31
C MET A 1 -0.29 6.36 1.52
N LYS A 2 0.22 7.51 1.97
CA LYS A 2 0.04 8.83 1.33
C LYS A 2 1.42 9.49 1.17
N PRO A 3 2.10 9.41 0.00
CA PRO A 3 3.47 9.91 -0.16
C PRO A 3 3.67 11.38 0.19
N ARG A 4 2.64 12.23 0.03
CA ARG A 4 2.65 13.63 0.50
C ARG A 4 3.02 13.80 1.99
N ASN A 5 2.80 12.77 2.81
CA ASN A 5 3.10 12.76 4.23
C ASN A 5 4.49 12.13 4.55
N GLU A 6 5.34 11.92 3.54
CA GLU A 6 6.71 11.44 3.76
C GLU A 6 7.47 12.40 4.69
N ASN A 7 7.97 11.87 5.80
CA ASN A 7 8.61 12.63 6.87
C ASN A 7 10.06 12.18 7.14
N SER A 8 10.60 11.29 6.30
CA SER A 8 11.98 10.81 6.37
C SER A 8 12.64 10.83 4.99
N LYS A 9 13.97 10.96 4.95
CA LYS A 9 14.79 10.77 3.75
C LYS A 9 15.70 9.55 3.84
N ASP A 10 15.60 8.79 4.93
CA ASP A 10 16.36 7.57 5.16
C ASP A 10 15.65 6.40 4.46
N SER A 11 16.17 6.00 3.31
CA SER A 11 15.61 4.95 2.47
C SER A 11 15.60 3.58 3.14
N ASP A 12 16.61 3.26 3.95
CA ASP A 12 16.66 1.99 4.68
C ASP A 12 15.61 1.95 5.79
N ARG A 13 15.40 3.08 6.47
CA ARG A 13 14.32 3.21 7.45
C ARG A 13 12.95 3.13 6.81
N GLN A 14 12.75 3.70 5.61
CA GLN A 14 11.49 3.57 4.86
C GLN A 14 11.19 2.10 4.53
N VAL A 15 12.18 1.35 4.05
CA VAL A 15 12.00 -0.09 3.77
C VAL A 15 11.66 -0.87 5.03
N LYS A 16 12.40 -0.64 6.13
CA LYS A 16 12.09 -1.26 7.44
C LYS A 16 10.69 -0.91 7.93
N HIS A 17 10.26 0.33 7.73
CA HIS A 17 8.92 0.76 8.13
C HIS A 17 7.83 0.07 7.32
N ILE A 18 8.03 -0.12 6.01
CA ILE A 18 7.08 -0.86 5.18
C ILE A 18 7.01 -2.35 5.61
N VAL A 19 8.15 -2.99 5.87
CA VAL A 19 8.18 -4.36 6.41
C VAL A 19 7.46 -4.44 7.76
N PHE A 20 7.68 -3.47 8.64
CA PHE A 20 6.94 -3.37 9.90
C PHE A 20 5.43 -3.30 9.65
N CYS A 21 4.97 -2.44 8.73
CA CYS A 21 3.55 -2.33 8.39
C CYS A 21 2.98 -3.62 7.81
N LEU A 22 3.73 -4.35 6.99
CA LEU A 22 3.33 -5.67 6.47
C LEU A 22 3.13 -6.68 7.61
N GLU A 23 4.12 -6.83 8.49
CA GLU A 23 4.02 -7.74 9.65
C GLU A 23 2.85 -7.39 10.57
N ARG A 24 2.58 -6.09 10.77
CA ARG A 24 1.39 -5.66 11.53
C ARG A 24 0.10 -6.00 10.80
N GLY A 25 0.05 -5.82 9.48
CA GLY A 25 -1.07 -6.22 8.64
C GLY A 25 -1.36 -7.71 8.74
N ILE A 26 -0.33 -8.55 8.67
CA ILE A 26 -0.46 -10.01 8.84
C ILE A 26 -1.06 -10.36 10.21
N ARG A 27 -0.61 -9.70 11.28
CA ARG A 27 -1.16 -9.93 12.63
C ARG A 27 -2.61 -9.48 12.81
N LEU A 28 -3.08 -8.56 11.98
CA LEU A 28 -4.47 -8.07 12.00
C LEU A 28 -5.39 -8.89 11.08
N MET A 29 -4.86 -9.88 10.35
CA MET A 29 -5.67 -10.71 9.47
C MET A 29 -6.73 -11.47 10.28
N PRO A 30 -8.00 -11.45 9.85
CA PRO A 30 -9.00 -12.37 10.34
C PRO A 30 -8.60 -13.82 10.05
N GLU A 31 -9.27 -14.75 10.73
CA GLU A 31 -9.10 -16.18 10.46
C GLU A 31 -9.36 -16.47 8.96
N HIS A 32 -8.52 -17.32 8.37
CA HIS A 32 -8.54 -17.68 6.95
C HIS A 32 -8.23 -16.56 5.94
N VAL A 33 -7.84 -15.37 6.40
CA VAL A 33 -7.34 -14.30 5.53
C VAL A 33 -5.82 -14.34 5.51
N GLU A 34 -5.24 -14.44 4.31
CA GLU A 34 -3.78 -14.56 4.14
C GLU A 34 -3.16 -13.45 3.30
N LYS A 35 -3.98 -12.60 2.67
CA LYS A 35 -3.58 -11.61 1.67
C LYS A 35 -3.84 -10.18 2.14
N ILE A 36 -2.93 -9.27 1.80
CA ILE A 36 -2.99 -7.84 2.12
C ILE A 36 -3.39 -7.05 0.88
N SER A 37 -4.24 -6.06 1.09
CA SER A 37 -4.53 -5.01 0.12
C SER A 37 -3.71 -3.75 0.46
N ILE A 38 -2.96 -3.22 -0.51
CA ILE A 38 -2.17 -1.99 -0.34
C ILE A 38 -2.85 -0.86 -1.10
N VAL A 39 -3.07 0.28 -0.45
CA VAL A 39 -3.57 1.50 -1.11
C VAL A 39 -2.50 2.58 -1.01
N VAL A 40 -2.11 3.15 -2.15
CA VAL A 40 -1.18 4.28 -2.25
C VAL A 40 -1.90 5.44 -2.92
N ASP A 41 -2.12 6.51 -2.15
CA ASP A 41 -2.79 7.72 -2.62
C ASP A 41 -1.76 8.80 -2.95
N PHE A 42 -1.56 9.06 -4.23
CA PHE A 42 -0.62 10.03 -4.77
C PHE A 42 -1.18 11.45 -4.86
N LYS A 43 -2.39 11.72 -4.34
CA LYS A 43 -2.92 13.08 -4.26
C LYS A 43 -1.93 13.99 -3.55
N ASP A 44 -1.66 15.15 -4.17
CA ASP A 44 -0.71 16.17 -3.74
C ASP A 44 0.73 15.65 -3.51
N SER A 45 1.07 14.48 -4.07
CA SER A 45 2.44 13.98 -4.05
C SER A 45 3.29 14.69 -5.10
N THR A 46 4.55 14.91 -4.77
CA THR A 46 5.57 15.44 -5.68
C THR A 46 6.69 14.43 -5.86
N SER A 47 7.52 14.61 -6.88
CA SER A 47 8.67 13.72 -7.13
C SER A 47 9.64 13.65 -5.94
N SER A 48 9.74 14.68 -5.11
CA SER A 48 10.59 14.70 -3.91
C SER A 48 10.06 13.88 -2.73
N ASN A 49 8.77 13.57 -2.76
CA ASN A 49 8.05 12.83 -1.72
C ASN A 49 7.75 11.38 -2.14
N ASN A 50 7.89 11.08 -3.42
CA ASN A 50 7.75 9.72 -3.94
C ASN A 50 8.99 8.88 -3.63
N ALA A 51 8.78 7.59 -3.38
CA ALA A 51 9.85 6.64 -3.21
C ALA A 51 10.73 6.57 -4.47
N SER A 52 12.04 6.46 -4.28
CA SER A 52 12.98 6.28 -5.40
C SER A 52 12.72 4.94 -6.10
N ILE A 53 13.11 4.84 -7.37
CA ILE A 53 13.04 3.57 -8.14
C ILE A 53 13.79 2.44 -7.40
N SER A 54 14.95 2.74 -6.79
CA SER A 54 15.71 1.77 -6.00
C SER A 54 14.94 1.26 -4.78
N THR A 55 14.25 2.15 -4.07
CA THR A 55 13.41 1.80 -2.92
C THR A 55 12.23 0.94 -3.34
N CYS A 56 11.55 1.31 -4.44
CA CYS A 56 10.46 0.51 -5.00
C CYS A 56 10.93 -0.89 -5.40
N LYS A 57 12.08 -1.01 -6.08
CA LYS A 57 12.66 -2.31 -6.44
C LYS A 57 13.00 -3.15 -5.22
N LYS A 58 13.62 -2.57 -4.20
CA LYS A 58 13.94 -3.26 -2.93
C LYS A 58 12.67 -3.76 -2.23
N PHE A 59 11.60 -2.95 -2.23
CA PHE A 59 10.32 -3.38 -1.69
C PHE A 59 9.68 -4.53 -2.48
N LEU A 60 9.69 -4.46 -3.81
CA LEU A 60 9.17 -5.53 -4.66
C LEU A 60 9.96 -6.84 -4.49
N ASP A 61 11.28 -6.74 -4.38
CA ASP A 61 12.16 -7.88 -4.11
C ASP A 61 11.82 -8.54 -2.76
N ILE A 62 11.58 -7.74 -1.72
CA ILE A 62 11.12 -8.24 -0.42
C ILE A 62 9.76 -8.95 -0.53
N LEU A 63 8.81 -8.36 -1.25
CA LEU A 63 7.51 -8.99 -1.46
C LEU A 63 7.63 -10.33 -2.18
N GLY A 64 8.41 -10.38 -3.26
CA GLY A 64 8.58 -11.60 -4.06
C GLY A 64 9.31 -12.72 -3.32
N ASN A 65 10.39 -12.38 -2.60
CA ASN A 65 11.28 -13.38 -2.00
C ASN A 65 10.90 -13.76 -0.57
N HIS A 66 10.29 -12.86 0.21
CA HIS A 66 10.02 -13.07 1.64
C HIS A 66 8.53 -13.12 1.98
N TYR A 67 7.67 -12.54 1.14
CA TYR A 67 6.21 -12.54 1.34
C TYR A 67 5.46 -13.08 0.10
N PRO A 68 5.87 -14.25 -0.45
CA PRO A 68 5.25 -14.79 -1.64
C PRO A 68 3.75 -15.03 -1.40
N GLU A 69 2.94 -14.72 -2.41
CA GLU A 69 1.48 -14.83 -2.37
C GLU A 69 0.74 -14.04 -1.28
N ARG A 70 1.42 -13.14 -0.55
CA ARG A 70 0.78 -12.29 0.47
C ARG A 70 0.15 -11.01 -0.09
N LEU A 71 0.60 -10.52 -1.24
CA LEU A 71 -0.06 -9.39 -1.89
C LEU A 71 -1.35 -9.89 -2.57
N GLY A 72 -2.49 -9.36 -2.13
CA GLY A 72 -3.79 -9.57 -2.77
C GLY A 72 -3.98 -8.61 -3.94
N ILE A 73 -3.92 -7.30 -3.66
CA ILE A 73 -4.09 -6.23 -4.64
C ILE A 73 -3.37 -4.96 -4.17
N ALA A 74 -2.88 -4.15 -5.10
CA ALA A 74 -2.29 -2.84 -4.83
C ALA A 74 -2.99 -1.77 -5.67
N PHE A 75 -3.64 -0.81 -5.02
CA PHE A 75 -4.29 0.33 -5.66
C PHE A 75 -3.36 1.56 -5.64
N LEU A 76 -3.10 2.12 -6.82
CA LEU A 76 -2.39 3.38 -7.00
C LEU A 76 -3.40 4.45 -7.38
N VAL A 77 -3.82 5.24 -6.40
CA VAL A 77 -4.92 6.21 -6.50
C VAL A 77 -4.37 7.60 -6.76
N ASN A 78 -5.07 8.40 -7.57
CA ASN A 78 -4.67 9.78 -7.89
C ASN A 78 -3.24 9.84 -8.46
N SER A 79 -2.84 8.77 -9.16
CA SER A 79 -1.49 8.61 -9.69
C SER A 79 -1.23 9.66 -10.76
N PRO A 80 -0.18 10.50 -10.65
CA PRO A 80 0.18 11.42 -11.71
C PRO A 80 0.43 10.65 -13.01
N TRP A 81 0.09 11.26 -14.15
CA TRP A 81 0.23 10.61 -15.46
C TRP A 81 1.66 10.07 -15.72
N PHE A 82 2.68 10.72 -15.16
CA PHE A 82 4.08 10.34 -15.31
C PHE A 82 4.47 9.09 -14.51
N PHE A 83 3.69 8.70 -13.49
CA PHE A 83 3.98 7.50 -12.70
C PHE A 83 3.75 6.21 -13.50
N LEU A 84 2.93 6.26 -14.56
CA LEU A 84 2.82 5.18 -15.55
C LEU A 84 4.18 4.89 -16.20
N THR A 85 5.01 5.91 -16.41
CA THR A 85 6.37 5.76 -16.95
C THR A 85 7.29 5.08 -15.94
N THR A 86 7.25 5.50 -14.66
CA THR A 86 8.00 4.82 -13.59
C THR A 86 7.58 3.36 -13.47
N PHE A 87 6.27 3.07 -13.56
CA PHE A 87 5.76 1.71 -13.55
C PHE A 87 6.30 0.88 -14.71
N LYS A 88 6.32 1.42 -15.93
CA LYS A 88 6.91 0.74 -17.10
C LYS A 88 8.39 0.40 -16.90
N VAL A 89 9.14 1.21 -16.13
CA VAL A 89 10.56 0.96 -15.83
C VAL A 89 10.74 -0.16 -14.80
N ILE A 90 9.82 -0.30 -13.83
CA ILE A 90 9.91 -1.34 -12.78
C ILE A 90 9.19 -2.64 -13.15
N ALA A 91 8.18 -2.58 -14.01
CA ALA A 91 7.36 -3.73 -14.39
C ALA A 91 8.14 -4.94 -14.94
N PRO A 92 9.25 -4.78 -15.68
CA PRO A 92 10.06 -5.93 -16.13
C PRO A 92 10.70 -6.73 -15.00
N PHE A 93 10.80 -6.16 -13.81
CA PHE A 93 11.35 -6.82 -12.61
C PHE A 93 10.27 -7.50 -11.77
N MET A 94 9.02 -7.47 -12.23
CA MET A 94 7.88 -8.08 -11.56
C MET A 94 7.46 -9.33 -12.32
N ASP A 95 7.17 -10.41 -11.60
CA ASP A 95 6.50 -11.55 -12.23
C ASP A 95 5.09 -11.13 -12.71
N PRO A 96 4.51 -11.84 -13.70
CA PRO A 96 3.21 -11.49 -14.25
C PRO A 96 2.08 -11.45 -13.23
N VAL A 97 2.13 -12.29 -12.19
CA VAL A 97 1.09 -12.34 -11.14
C VAL A 97 1.15 -11.07 -10.29
N THR A 98 2.34 -10.66 -9.84
CA THR A 98 2.50 -9.43 -9.07
C THR A 98 2.15 -8.20 -9.90
N ARG A 99 2.50 -8.18 -11.20
CA ARG A 99 2.11 -7.09 -12.10
C ARG A 99 0.58 -6.97 -12.23
N ASN A 100 -0.13 -8.09 -12.36
CA ASN A 100 -1.59 -8.11 -12.51
C ASN A 100 -2.34 -7.65 -11.24
N LYS A 101 -1.68 -7.73 -10.07
CA LYS A 101 -2.21 -7.25 -8.78
C LYS A 101 -2.14 -5.73 -8.62
N ILE A 102 -1.43 -4.99 -9.48
CA ILE A 102 -1.33 -3.53 -9.40
C ILE A 102 -2.42 -2.88 -10.27
N LYS A 103 -3.27 -2.06 -9.65
CA LYS A 103 -4.39 -1.34 -10.28
C LYS A 103 -4.20 0.16 -10.13
N PHE A 104 -4.36 0.89 -11.23
CA PHE A 104 -4.33 2.35 -11.24
C PHE A 104 -5.75 2.87 -11.15
N ILE A 105 -6.00 3.77 -10.20
CA ILE A 105 -7.31 4.39 -9.96
C ILE A 105 -7.18 5.90 -10.17
N ASN A 106 -7.80 6.41 -11.23
CA ASN A 106 -7.85 7.85 -11.51
C ASN A 106 -9.15 8.44 -10.98
N SER A 107 -9.06 9.61 -10.35
CA SER A 107 -10.21 10.34 -9.80
C SER A 107 -11.12 10.95 -10.86
N ASP A 108 -10.60 11.19 -12.06
CA ASP A 108 -11.32 11.85 -13.16
C ASP A 108 -11.94 10.88 -14.18
N ASP A 109 -11.69 9.58 -14.05
CA ASP A 109 -12.14 8.57 -15.03
C ASP A 109 -13.60 8.17 -14.81
N THR A 110 -14.50 9.11 -15.08
CA THR A 110 -15.91 8.79 -15.36
C THR A 110 -16.09 8.04 -16.68
N LYS A 111 -15.06 7.96 -17.55
CA LYS A 111 -15.07 7.25 -18.83
C LYS A 111 -13.66 6.86 -19.30
N SER A 112 -13.17 5.68 -18.91
CA SER A 112 -12.08 5.02 -19.64
C SER A 112 -12.62 3.73 -20.25
N THR A 113 -12.61 3.65 -21.58
CA THR A 113 -13.28 2.62 -22.39
C THR A 113 -12.50 1.30 -22.50
N ASN A 114 -11.61 1.00 -21.55
CA ASN A 114 -10.87 -0.26 -21.54
C ASN A 114 -11.40 -1.17 -20.44
N ASN A 115 -11.54 -2.47 -20.76
CA ASN A 115 -12.05 -3.54 -19.87
C ASN A 115 -11.23 -3.79 -18.58
N ASP A 116 -10.26 -2.92 -18.26
CA ASP A 116 -9.38 -3.00 -17.09
C ASP A 116 -9.76 -2.01 -15.97
N GLN A 117 -10.85 -1.26 -16.12
CA GLN A 117 -11.33 -0.33 -15.09
C GLN A 117 -11.88 -1.13 -13.90
N ILE A 118 -11.18 -1.06 -12.78
CA ILE A 118 -11.56 -1.65 -11.50
C ILE A 118 -11.97 -0.53 -10.56
N ASN A 119 -13.06 -0.71 -9.83
CA ASN A 119 -13.43 0.19 -8.75
C ASN A 119 -12.90 -0.35 -7.42
N MET A 120 -12.46 0.54 -6.53
CA MET A 120 -11.94 0.11 -5.22
C MET A 120 -13.02 -0.48 -4.33
N ASP A 121 -14.28 -0.08 -4.50
CA ASP A 121 -15.42 -0.56 -3.73
C ASP A 121 -15.85 -1.99 -4.08
N ASP A 122 -15.37 -2.53 -5.20
CA ASP A 122 -15.46 -3.96 -5.49
C ASP A 122 -14.59 -4.82 -4.52
N TYR A 123 -13.61 -4.19 -3.86
CA TYR A 123 -12.63 -4.88 -2.99
C TYR A 123 -12.66 -4.39 -1.54
N ILE A 124 -13.01 -3.13 -1.30
CA ILE A 124 -12.98 -2.49 0.02
C ILE A 124 -14.35 -1.83 0.27
N PRO A 125 -15.13 -2.31 1.25
CA PRO A 125 -16.42 -1.70 1.58
C PRO A 125 -16.27 -0.20 1.85
N LEU A 126 -17.18 0.62 1.29
CA LEU A 126 -17.13 2.09 1.44
C LEU A 126 -17.02 2.55 2.90
N LYS A 127 -17.67 1.84 3.83
CA LYS A 127 -17.62 2.11 5.28
C LYS A 127 -16.25 1.91 5.92
N GLN A 128 -15.37 1.13 5.30
CA GLN A 128 -13.99 0.88 5.76
C GLN A 128 -12.96 1.70 4.97
N MET A 129 -13.41 2.48 3.99
CA MET A 129 -12.56 3.28 3.12
C MET A 129 -12.62 4.76 3.51
N GLU A 130 -11.45 5.42 3.55
CA GLU A 130 -11.38 6.82 3.93
C GLU A 130 -12.16 7.73 2.96
N VAL A 131 -12.76 8.81 3.48
CA VAL A 131 -13.45 9.82 2.65
C VAL A 131 -12.51 10.40 1.58
N SER A 132 -11.21 10.56 1.87
CA SER A 132 -10.23 11.05 0.89
C SER A 132 -9.99 10.10 -0.29
N LEU A 133 -10.44 8.85 -0.18
CA LEU A 133 -10.37 7.80 -1.21
C LEU A 133 -11.74 7.54 -1.87
N GLY A 134 -12.75 8.37 -1.60
CA GLY A 134 -14.13 8.16 -2.07
C GLY A 134 -14.99 7.27 -1.17
N GLY A 135 -14.52 6.94 0.04
CA GLY A 135 -15.27 6.13 1.00
C GLY A 135 -16.13 6.95 1.98
N GLN A 136 -16.53 6.31 3.07
CA GLN A 136 -17.42 6.86 4.12
C GLN A 136 -16.74 6.96 5.49
N TYR A 137 -15.51 6.49 5.61
CA TYR A 137 -14.78 6.49 6.87
C TYR A 137 -14.06 7.83 7.08
N ASN A 138 -14.57 8.67 7.98
CA ASN A 138 -13.93 9.94 8.33
C ASN A 138 -12.79 9.70 9.33
N PHE A 139 -11.60 9.41 8.80
CA PHE A 139 -10.42 9.15 9.60
C PHE A 139 -9.51 10.37 9.70
N THR A 140 -9.12 10.73 10.91
CA THR A 140 -8.06 11.70 11.18
C THR A 140 -6.90 10.97 11.85
N PHE A 141 -5.71 11.09 11.25
CA PHE A 141 -4.52 10.42 11.77
C PHE A 141 -3.93 11.21 12.94
N ASP A 142 -3.95 10.60 14.12
CA ASP A 142 -3.19 11.02 15.29
C ASP A 142 -2.19 9.92 15.64
N ILE A 143 -0.90 10.27 15.72
CA ILE A 143 0.17 9.26 15.85
C ILE A 143 0.10 8.52 17.17
N ASP A 144 -0.18 9.21 18.28
CA ASP A 144 -0.17 8.60 19.61
C ASP A 144 -1.36 7.66 19.76
N THR A 145 -2.55 8.09 19.35
CA THR A 145 -3.76 7.26 19.35
C THR A 145 -3.59 6.04 18.44
N TYR A 146 -3.13 6.24 17.20
CA TYR A 146 -2.95 5.16 16.24
C TYR A 146 -1.91 4.14 16.71
N TRP A 147 -0.74 4.62 17.16
CA TRP A 147 0.36 3.77 17.57
C TRP A 147 0.00 2.92 18.78
N ASN A 148 -0.64 3.51 19.79
CA ASN A 148 -1.10 2.78 20.96
C ASN A 148 -2.12 1.69 20.59
N ALA A 149 -3.13 2.01 19.78
CA ALA A 149 -4.13 1.04 19.33
C ALA A 149 -3.51 -0.09 18.48
N LEU A 150 -2.55 0.23 17.61
CA LEU A 150 -1.85 -0.75 16.79
C LEU A 150 -1.05 -1.74 17.65
N LEU A 151 -0.33 -1.24 18.65
CA LEU A 151 0.48 -2.09 19.54
C LEU A 151 -0.37 -2.91 20.51
N ASP A 152 -1.51 -2.39 20.95
CA ASP A 152 -2.48 -3.14 21.74
C ASP A 152 -2.97 -4.38 20.97
N LYS A 153 -3.35 -4.19 19.70
CA LYS A 153 -3.85 -5.27 18.83
C LYS A 153 -2.77 -6.24 18.35
N THR A 154 -1.55 -5.77 18.11
CA THR A 154 -0.52 -6.56 17.41
C THR A 154 0.71 -6.87 18.25
N GLY A 155 0.75 -6.44 19.51
CA GLY A 155 1.86 -6.66 20.44
C GLY A 155 3.04 -5.70 20.27
N LYS A 156 3.85 -5.56 21.32
CA LYS A 156 5.04 -4.68 21.32
C LYS A 156 6.15 -5.20 20.38
N PRO A 157 6.87 -4.31 19.67
CA PRO A 157 7.82 -4.70 18.61
C PRO A 157 9.08 -5.46 19.08
N TYR A 158 9.37 -5.51 20.37
CA TYR A 158 10.63 -6.03 20.91
C TYR A 158 10.54 -7.40 21.59
N LYS A 159 9.39 -8.09 21.49
CA LYS A 159 9.27 -9.47 21.98
C LYS A 159 9.41 -10.42 20.79
N VAL A 160 10.19 -11.49 20.96
CA VAL A 160 10.13 -12.67 20.07
C VAL A 160 8.73 -13.27 20.27
N ILE A 161 7.99 -13.46 19.19
CA ILE A 161 6.61 -13.95 19.24
C ILE A 161 6.55 -15.21 18.40
N GLU A 162 6.04 -16.28 19.00
CA GLU A 162 5.76 -17.54 18.31
C GLU A 162 4.49 -17.39 17.47
N TYR A 163 4.58 -17.77 16.20
CA TYR A 163 3.43 -17.87 15.31
C TYR A 163 2.70 -19.17 15.69
N LYS A 164 1.42 -19.07 16.06
CA LYS A 164 0.57 -20.24 16.30
C LYS A 164 0.14 -20.88 14.98
#